data_AF-A0A800IH21-F1
#
_entry.id   AF-A0A800IH21-F1
#
_cell.length_a   1.000
_cell.length_b   1.000
_cell.length_c   1.000
_cell.angle_alpha   90.00
_cell.angle_beta   90.00
_cell.angle_gamma   90.00
#
_symmetry.space_group_name_H-M   'P 1'
#
loop_
_entity.id
_entity.type
_entity.pdbx_description
1 polymer ?
#
loop_
_entity_poly.entity_id
_entity_poly.type
_entity_poly.pdbx_seq_one_letter_code
_entity_poly.pdbx_strand_id
1 'polypeptide(L)' 'MNTGQTLGHYGIIRPLGKGGMGEVCLAEDTRLKREVAIKVLPESVSTVVENWSKEFEGRE' A
#
# COMPACT_ATOMS: atom_id res chain seq x y z
N MET A 1 -8.05 6.02 -7.43
CA MET A 1 -8.60 6.22 -6.08
C MET A 1 -8.99 7.67 -5.88
N ASN A 2 -9.97 7.95 -5.02
CA ASN A 2 -10.43 9.31 -4.77
C ASN A 2 -9.95 9.81 -3.40
N THR A 3 -9.57 11.08 -3.32
CA THR A 3 -9.32 11.77 -2.05
C THR A 3 -10.57 11.73 -1.16
N GLY A 4 -10.39 11.38 0.12
CA GLY A 4 -11.48 11.20 1.09
C GLY A 4 -12.10 9.80 1.09
N GLN A 5 -11.68 8.91 0.19
CA GLN A 5 -12.04 7.49 0.24
C GLN A 5 -11.30 6.81 1.42
N THR A 6 -11.94 5.82 2.05
CA THR A 6 -11.30 5.00 3.08
C THR A 6 -11.09 3.57 2.57
N LEU A 7 -9.89 3.04 2.76
CA LEU A 7 -9.56 1.63 2.55
C LEU A 7 -9.31 0.98 3.91
N GLY A 8 -10.34 0.33 4.47
CA GLY A 8 -10.26 -0.20 5.84
C GLY A 8 -10.07 0.92 6.86
N HIS A 9 -8.89 0.98 7.49
CA HIS A 9 -8.52 2.03 8.46
C HIS A 9 -7.57 3.09 7.86
N TYR A 10 -7.37 3.07 6.54
CA TYR A 10 -6.54 4.03 5.84
C TYR A 10 -7.41 5.06 5.14
N GLY A 11 -7.30 6.32 5.55
CA GLY A 11 -7.99 7.43 4.88
C GLY A 11 -7.12 7.99 3.75
N ILE A 12 -7.58 7.92 2.50
CA ILE A 12 -6.82 8.42 1.34
C ILE A 12 -6.80 9.95 1.35
N ILE A 13 -5.59 10.52 1.43
CA ILE A 13 -5.36 11.96 1.45
C ILE A 13 -5.23 12.48 0.01
N ARG A 14 -4.28 11.94 -0.77
CA ARG A 14 -4.04 12.38 -2.15
C ARG A 14 -3.26 11.34 -2.95
N PRO A 15 -3.38 11.33 -4.29
CA PRO A 15 -2.49 10.54 -5.13
C PRO A 15 -1.04 11.03 -5.00
N LEU A 16 -0.11 10.08 -5.06
CA LEU A 16 1.33 10.33 -5.12
C LEU A 16 1.89 10.03 -6.51
N GLY A 17 1.35 9.02 -7.20
CA GLY A 17 1.76 8.70 -8.56
C GLY A 17 1.02 7.50 -9.14
N LYS A 18 1.08 7.32 -10.45
CA LYS A 18 0.48 6.20 -11.18
C LYS A 18 1.44 5.69 -12.24
N GLY A 19 1.57 4.38 -12.36
CA GLY A 19 2.41 3.72 -13.36
C GLY A 19 1.89 2.34 -13.74
N GLY A 20 2.63 1.60 -14.56
CA GLY A 20 2.21 0.28 -15.06
C GLY A 20 1.99 -0.77 -13.97
N MET A 21 2.66 -0.64 -12.82
CA MET A 21 2.50 -1.52 -11.64
C MET A 21 1.45 -1.01 -10.63
N GLY A 22 0.60 -0.06 -11.03
CA GLY A 22 -0.49 0.44 -10.22
C GLY A 22 -0.37 1.89 -9.77
N GLU A 23 -1.18 2.24 -8.76
CA GLU A 23 -1.34 3.59 -8.25
C GLU A 23 -0.82 3.68 -6.81
N VAL A 24 -0.10 4.76 -6.49
CA VAL A 24 0.40 5.04 -5.14
C VAL A 24 -0.32 6.28 -4.62
N CYS A 25 -0.85 6.17 -3.41
CA CYS A 25 -1.52 7.26 -2.71
C CYS A 25 -0.93 7.48 -1.32
N LEU A 26 -0.99 8.73 -0.85
CA LEU A 26 -0.77 9.09 0.54
C LEU A 26 -2.06 8.85 1.31
N ALA A 27 -1.95 8.18 2.45
CA ALA A 27 -3.08 7.91 3.32
C ALA A 27 -2.71 8.12 4.79
N GLU A 28 -3.68 8.44 5.62
CA GLU A 28 -3.54 8.39 7.08
C GLU A 28 -3.88 6.98 7.57
N ASP A 29 -2.96 6.32 8.28
CA ASP A 29 -3.29 5.17 9.12
C ASP A 29 -3.99 5.68 10.38
N THR A 30 -5.31 5.50 10.45
CA THR A 30 -6.11 6.01 11.57
C THR A 30 -5.85 5.29 12.90
N ARG A 31 -5.24 4.08 12.86
CA ARG A 31 -4.89 3.31 14.06
C ARG A 31 -3.55 3.77 14.63
N LEU A 32 -2.56 3.96 13.78
CA LEU A 32 -1.20 4.35 14.16
C LEU A 32 -0.98 5.87 14.14
N LYS A 33 -1.95 6.64 13.66
CA LYS A 33 -1.91 8.12 13.58
C LYS A 33 -0.69 8.64 12.83
N ARG A 34 -0.40 8.04 11.67
CA ARG A 34 0.73 8.41 10.82
C ARG A 34 0.36 8.38 9.35
N GLU A 35 1.05 9.18 8.55
CA GLU A 35 0.95 9.12 7.10
C GLU A 35 1.73 7.91 6.55
N VAL A 36 1.13 7.23 5.57
CA VAL A 36 1.67 6.05 4.89
C VAL A 36 1.43 6.15 3.39
N ALA A 37 2.30 5.51 2.61
CA ALA A 37 2.08 5.32 1.18
C ALA A 37 1.40 3.95 0.96
N ILE A 38 0.29 3.94 0.23
CA ILE A 38 -0.41 2.72 -0.17
C ILE A 38 -0.22 2.53 -1.67
N LYS A 39 0.36 1.38 -2.07
CA LYS A 39 0.46 0.96 -3.47
C LYS A 39 -0.65 -0.04 -3.78
N VAL A 40 -1.48 0.33 -4.75
CA VAL A 40 -2.62 -0.45 -5.21
C VAL A 40 -2.22 -1.12 -6.50
N LEU A 41 -2.15 -2.45 -6.49
CA LEU A 41 -1.80 -3.23 -7.66
C LEU A 41 -3.05 -3.48 -8.51
N PRO A 42 -2.97 -3.39 -9.85
CA PRO A 42 -4.07 -3.80 -10.71
C PRO A 42 -4.29 -5.31 -10.60
N GLU A 43 -5.52 -5.76 -10.83
CA GLU A 43 -5.90 -7.18 -10.77
C GLU A 43 -5.00 -8.09 -11.63
N SER A 44 -4.52 -7.59 -12.77
CA SER A 44 -3.62 -8.34 -13.66
C SER A 44 -2.24 -8.63 -13.07
N VAL A 45 -1.87 -7.98 -11.95
CA VAL A 45 -0.59 -8.14 -11.24
C VAL A 45 -0.76 -9.01 -9.98
N SER A 46 -1.95 -9.57 -9.73
CA SER A 46 -2.17 -10.50 -8.60
C SER A 46 -1.62 -11.91 -8.89
N THR A 47 -0.32 -12.03 -9.12
CA THR A 47 0.37 -13.31 -9.19
C THR A 47 1.66 -13.18 -8.38
N VAL A 48 1.78 -14.01 -7.35
CA VAL A 48 2.93 -14.17 -6.44
C VAL A 48 3.00 -13.16 -5.28
N VAL A 49 2.26 -13.41 -4.20
CA VAL A 49 2.82 -13.23 -2.84
C VAL A 49 3.40 -14.58 -2.46
N GLU A 50 4.63 -14.85 -2.89
CA GLU A 50 5.39 -16.03 -2.49
C GLU A 50 6.41 -15.58 -1.43
N ASN A 51 6.12 -15.96 -0.18
CA ASN A 51 7.06 -16.15 0.92
C ASN A 51 8.25 -15.18 1.04
N TRP A 52 8.00 -13.89 1.26
CA TRP A 52 9.06 -12.95 1.72
C TRP A 52 9.29 -12.97 3.25
N SER A 53 8.57 -13.81 4.01
CA SER A 53 8.71 -13.90 5.47
C SER A 53 9.83 -14.82 5.97
N LYS A 54 10.69 -15.38 5.10
CA LYS A 54 11.76 -16.31 5.56
C LYS A 54 13.20 -15.80 5.50
N GLU A 55 13.47 -14.62 4.95
CA GLU A 55 14.87 -14.16 4.79
C GLU A 55 15.37 -13.23 5.91
N PHE A 56 14.49 -12.70 6.77
CA PHE A 56 14.87 -11.73 7.82
C PHE A 56 15.17 -12.35 9.19
N GLU A 57 15.11 -13.67 9.34
CA GLU A 57 15.33 -14.36 10.63
C GLU A 57 16.66 -15.14 10.65
N GLY A 58 17.75 -14.51 10.18
CA GLY A 58 19.01 -15.24 10.03
C GLY A 58 20.28 -14.42 9.82
N ARG A 59 20.41 -13.24 10.44
CA ARG A 59 21.73 -12.63 10.64
C ARG A 59 21.84 -12.06 12.05
N GLU A 60 22.50 -12.84 12.91
CA GLU A 60 23.19 -12.36 14.12
C GLU A 60 24.33 -11.39 13.74
#